data_AF-A0A238W1X7-F1
#
_entry.id   AF-A0A238W1X7-F1
#
_cell.length_a   1.000
_cell.length_b   1.000
_cell.length_c   1.000
_cell.angle_alpha   90.00
_cell.angle_beta   90.00
_cell.angle_gamma   90.00
#
_symmetry.space_group_name_H-M   'P 1'
#
loop_
_entity.id
_entity.type
_entity.pdbx_description
1 polymer ?
#
loop_
_entity_poly.entity_id
_entity_poly.type
_entity_poly.pdbx_seq_one_letter_code
_entity_poly.pdbx_strand_id
1 'polypeptide(L)' 'MATHVRKRKNNKWWVLEAGTDKIVSGPYDTKKEAEEASGTGR' A
#
# COMPACT_ATOMS: atom_id res chain seq x y z
N MET A 1 3.82 -7.71 -11.59
CA MET A 1 4.13 -6.33 -11.18
C MET A 1 4.17 -6.34 -9.66
N ALA A 2 5.25 -5.88 -9.02
CA ALA A 2 5.36 -5.91 -7.56
C ALA A 2 4.85 -4.59 -6.95
N THR A 3 4.06 -4.68 -5.90
CA THR A 3 3.56 -3.55 -5.11
C THR A 3 4.05 -3.67 -3.68
N HIS A 4 4.21 -2.55 -2.97
CA HIS A 4 4.62 -2.53 -1.57
C HIS A 4 3.79 -1.54 -0.76
N VAL A 5 3.61 -1.83 0.53
CA VAL A 5 2.80 -1.04 1.43
C VAL A 5 3.67 -0.08 2.23
N ARG A 6 3.32 1.21 2.21
CA ARG A 6 4.04 2.26 2.94
C ARG A 6 3.08 3.16 3.70
N LYS A 7 3.46 3.48 4.94
CA LYS A 7 2.77 4.47 5.77
C LYS A 7 3.13 5.89 5.31
N ARG A 8 2.14 6.74 5.02
CA ARG A 8 2.34 8.16 4.68
C ARG A 8 1.72 9.09 5.73
N LYS A 9 1.63 10.39 5.40
CA LYS A 9 1.02 11.43 6.24
C LYS A 9 -0.37 11.00 6.71
N ASN A 10 -0.76 11.48 7.90
CA ASN A 10 -2.00 11.13 8.60
C ASN A 10 -2.05 9.69 9.17
N ASN A 11 -0.90 9.05 9.37
CA ASN A 11 -0.83 7.70 9.94
C ASN A 11 -1.52 6.62 9.07
N LYS A 12 -1.88 6.97 7.82
CA LYS A 12 -2.56 6.10 6.86
C LYS A 12 -1.57 5.28 6.05
N TRP A 13 -2.01 4.10 5.64
CA TRP A 13 -1.26 3.16 4.80
C TRP A 13 -1.65 3.28 3.34
N TRP A 14 -0.68 3.17 2.46
CA TRP A 14 -0.85 3.31 1.02
C TRP A 14 -0.13 2.17 0.32
N VAL A 15 -0.75 1.65 -0.73
CA VAL A 15 -0.14 0.68 -1.64
C VAL A 15 0.55 1.47 -2.73
N LEU A 16 1.84 1.28 -2.87
CA LEU A 16 2.69 1.91 -3.87
C LEU A 16 3.19 0.86 -4.86
N GLU A 17 3.32 1.25 -6.11
CA GLU A 17 3.95 0.43 -7.13
C GLU A 17 5.48 0.41 -6.91
N ALA A 18 6.07 -0.78 -6.84
CA ALA A 18 7.51 -0.91 -6.67
C ALA A 18 8.22 -0.40 -7.93
N GLY A 19 9.15 0.54 -7.74
CA GLY A 19 9.94 1.14 -8.81
C GLY A 19 9.41 2.47 -9.35
N THR A 20 8.15 2.83 -9.08
CA THR A 20 7.60 4.13 -9.52
C THR A 20 7.05 4.98 -8.37
N ASP A 21 6.92 4.43 -7.16
CA ASP A 21 6.32 5.10 -5.98
C ASP A 21 4.92 5.68 -6.25
N LYS A 22 4.27 5.22 -7.34
CA LYS A 22 2.92 5.62 -7.71
C LYS A 22 1.95 5.00 -6.72
N ILE A 23 0.99 5.81 -6.28
CA ILE A 23 -0.10 5.33 -5.44
C ILE A 23 -0.99 4.44 -6.29
N VAL A 24 -1.03 3.16 -5.92
CA VAL A 24 -1.92 2.17 -6.52
C VAL A 24 -3.23 2.14 -5.77
N SER A 25 -3.18 2.20 -4.43
CA SER A 25 -4.38 2.19 -3.59
C SER A 25 -4.17 2.82 -2.21
N GLY A 26 -5.25 3.30 -1.59
CA GLY A 26 -5.27 3.96 -0.28
C GLY A 26 -6.04 5.30 -0.29
N PRO A 27 -6.18 5.99 0.85
CA PRO A 27 -5.58 5.68 2.16
C PRO A 27 -6.32 4.58 2.94
N TYR A 28 -5.56 3.69 3.57
CA TYR A 28 -6.04 2.68 4.52
C TYR A 28 -5.73 3.06 5.96
N ASP A 29 -6.55 2.62 6.90
CA ASP A 29 -6.33 2.81 8.34
C ASP A 29 -5.29 1.84 8.90
N THR A 30 -5.30 0.59 8.42
CA THR A 30 -4.39 -0.45 8.90
C THR A 30 -3.44 -0.94 7.83
N LYS A 31 -2.27 -1.44 8.26
CA LYS A 31 -1.27 -2.05 7.35
C LYS A 31 -1.84 -3.30 6.68
N LYS A 32 -2.60 -4.10 7.44
CA LYS A 32 -3.18 -5.36 7.00
C LYS A 32 -4.13 -5.15 5.81
N GLU A 33 -5.03 -4.17 5.88
CA GLU A 33 -5.91 -3.83 4.76
C GLU A 33 -5.14 -3.43 3.50
N ALA A 34 -4.08 -2.63 3.65
CA ALA A 34 -3.23 -2.26 2.54
C ALA A 34 -2.45 -3.47 1.97
N GLU A 35 -2.01 -4.41 2.81
CA GLU A 35 -1.31 -5.63 2.37
C GLU A 35 -2.25 -6.61 1.64
N GLU A 36 -3.49 -6.75 2.13
CA GLU A 36 -4.55 -7.51 1.47
C GLU A 36 -4.93 -6.88 0.12
N ALA A 37 -5.09 -5.55 0.07
CA ALA A 37 -5.41 -4.82 -1.17
C ALA A 37 -4.25 -4.82 -2.18
N SER A 38 -3.01 -4.86 -1.70
CA SER A 38 -1.81 -4.97 -2.54
C SER A 38 -1.68 -6.33 -3.22
N GLY A 39 -2.51 -7.33 -2.86
CA GLY A 39 -2.42 -8.68 -3.42
C GLY A 39 -1.10 -9.38 -3.09
N THR A 40 -0.31 -8.83 -2.17
CA THR A 40 0.99 -9.35 -1.72
C THR A 40 0.83 -10.40 -0.61
N GLY A 41 -0.41 -10.62 -0.14
CA GLY A 41 -0.76 -11.55 0.92
C GLY A 41 -1.15 -12.96 0.48
N ARG A 42 -0.74 -13.44 -0.70
CA ARG A 42 -1.03 -14.80 -1.17
C ARG A 42 0.13 -15.44 -1.89
#